data_AF-A0A944BDJ9-F1
#
_entry.id   AF-A0A944BDJ9-F1
#
_cell.length_a   1.000
_cell.length_b   1.000
_cell.length_c   1.000
_cell.angle_alpha   90.00
_cell.angle_beta   90.00
_cell.angle_gamma   90.00
#
_symmetry.space_group_name_H-M   'P 1'
#
loop_
_entity.id
_entity.type
_entity.pdbx_description
1 polymer ?
#
loop_
_entity_poly.entity_id
_entity_poly.type
_entity_poly.pdbx_seq_one_letter_code
_entity_poly.pdbx_strand_id
1 'polypeptide(L)'
;MEQLLKNITKTLCIIFIQITPTVHAQISKNIRYLETPTVYEGKDITSFKVFQVFDECALARESENKYSDSYYGKTVLILGDLFYDEQIVTIKNPILVGIYKYDTNGGISKTVPVIKQNGTHENKKSSSTISDKVTSQEQKNLNSNNSWSLDGRTIRGTMATPTYKDQEEGTIVVRIMVNENGDVINANIAPGTDITSKHLHNAAINAAKKTKFNAISTKKNQSGTITYNLN
;
A
#
# COMPACT_ATOMS: atom_id res chain seq x y z
N MET A 1 -11.35 30.84 -39.74
CA MET A 1 -11.98 30.41 -38.45
C MET A 1 -11.84 28.90 -38.19
N GLU A 2 -11.62 28.03 -39.19
CA GLU A 2 -11.43 26.58 -38.95
C GLU A 2 -9.98 26.09 -38.72
N GLN A 3 -8.95 26.91 -38.95
CA GLN A 3 -7.55 26.49 -38.73
C GLN A 3 -7.02 26.75 -37.31
N LEU A 4 -7.72 27.53 -36.48
CA LEU A 4 -7.30 27.77 -35.09
C LEU A 4 -7.72 26.65 -34.13
N LEU A 5 -8.66 25.78 -34.53
CA LEU A 5 -9.17 24.70 -33.67
C LEU A 5 -8.40 23.38 -33.79
N LYS A 6 -7.53 23.23 -34.81
CA LYS A 6 -6.77 21.97 -35.04
C LYS A 6 -5.46 21.84 -34.26
N ASN A 7 -4.94 22.92 -33.67
CA ASN A 7 -3.68 22.90 -32.91
C ASN A 7 -3.86 22.88 -31.39
N ILE A 8 -5.09 22.93 -30.88
CA ILE A 8 -5.35 22.86 -29.43
C ILE A 8 -5.55 21.40 -28.97
N THR A 9 -5.79 20.47 -29.89
CA THR A 9 -5.97 19.04 -29.54
C THR A 9 -4.66 18.26 -29.43
N LYS A 10 -3.49 18.90 -29.56
CA LYS A 10 -2.18 18.20 -29.57
C LYS A 10 -1.12 18.70 -28.58
N THR A 11 -1.45 19.61 -27.67
CA THR A 11 -0.52 20.05 -26.60
C THR A 11 -1.23 20.19 -25.26
N LEU A 12 -2.02 19.19 -24.90
CA LEU A 12 -2.21 18.85 -23.50
C LEU A 12 -1.53 17.50 -23.30
N CYS A 13 -0.19 17.54 -23.18
CA CYS A 13 0.54 16.50 -22.46
C CYS A 13 0.05 16.55 -21.01
N ILE A 14 -1.16 16.00 -20.77
CA ILE A 14 -1.46 15.39 -19.50
C ILE A 14 -0.43 14.28 -19.43
N ILE A 15 0.60 14.52 -18.62
CA ILE A 15 1.62 13.56 -18.27
C ILE A 15 0.90 12.42 -17.55
N PHE A 16 0.33 11.51 -18.33
CA PHE A 16 -0.01 10.18 -17.90
C PHE A 16 1.33 9.50 -17.67
N ILE A 17 1.83 9.56 -16.44
CA ILE A 17 2.83 8.62 -15.97
C ILE A 17 2.13 7.26 -16.02
N GLN A 18 2.27 6.56 -17.14
CA GLN A 18 2.06 5.12 -17.19
C GLN A 18 3.04 4.55 -16.16
N ILE A 19 2.54 4.17 -14.99
CA ILE A 19 3.34 3.52 -13.95
C ILE A 19 3.68 2.12 -14.48
N THR A 20 4.74 2.08 -15.26
CA THR A 20 5.44 0.87 -15.65
C THR A 20 6.15 0.29 -14.42
N PRO A 21 6.47 -1.02 -14.39
CA PRO A 21 7.31 -1.63 -13.35
C PRO A 21 8.68 -0.93 -13.14
N THR A 22 9.03 -0.01 -14.03
CA THR A 22 10.16 0.92 -13.96
C THR A 22 10.14 1.82 -12.72
N VAL A 23 8.98 2.30 -12.26
CA VAL A 23 8.92 3.27 -11.13
C VAL A 23 9.35 2.61 -9.80
N HIS A 24 8.88 1.39 -9.53
CA HIS A 24 9.30 0.58 -8.38
C HIS A 24 10.82 0.34 -8.36
N ALA A 25 11.38 -0.07 -9.50
CA ALA A 25 12.82 -0.29 -9.65
C ALA A 25 13.65 1.02 -9.58
N GLN A 26 13.03 2.18 -9.76
CA GLN A 26 13.69 3.48 -9.72
C GLN A 26 13.75 4.07 -8.31
N ILE A 27 12.75 3.79 -7.47
CA ILE A 27 12.71 4.26 -6.08
C ILE A 27 13.75 3.53 -5.23
N SER A 28 13.80 2.20 -5.32
CA SER A 28 14.77 1.37 -4.57
C SER A 28 16.22 1.71 -4.90
N LYS A 29 16.52 2.09 -6.15
CA LYS A 29 17.86 2.55 -6.58
C LYS A 29 18.31 3.86 -5.93
N ASN A 30 17.37 4.70 -5.49
CA ASN A 30 17.68 6.02 -4.92
C ASN A 30 17.73 6.02 -3.38
N ILE A 31 17.64 4.83 -2.77
CA ILE A 31 17.83 4.65 -1.32
C ILE A 31 19.28 4.24 -1.06
N ARG A 32 19.96 4.97 -0.17
CA ARG A 32 21.24 4.57 0.41
C ARG A 32 21.00 4.11 1.84
N TYR A 33 21.07 2.80 2.06
CA TYR A 33 20.92 2.19 3.37
C TYR A 33 22.12 2.44 4.28
N LEU A 34 21.85 2.55 5.58
CA LEU A 34 22.89 2.53 6.61
C LEU A 34 23.36 1.10 6.84
N GLU A 35 24.64 0.91 7.16
CA GLU A 35 25.17 -0.39 7.56
C GLU A 35 24.51 -0.89 8.85
N THR A 36 24.24 0.03 9.78
CA THR A 36 23.56 -0.25 11.04
C THR A 36 22.38 0.70 11.22
N PRO A 37 21.13 0.19 11.28
CA PRO A 37 19.98 1.00 11.62
C PRO A 37 20.11 1.62 13.01
N THR A 38 19.70 2.87 13.15
CA THR A 38 19.75 3.61 14.42
C THR A 38 18.36 4.08 14.84
N VAL A 39 18.18 4.41 16.11
CA VAL A 39 16.90 4.99 16.58
C VAL A 39 16.69 6.34 15.87
N TYR A 40 15.51 6.53 15.29
CA TYR A 40 15.18 7.78 14.63
C TYR A 40 15.00 8.88 15.66
N GLU A 41 15.97 9.79 15.73
CA GLU A 41 15.99 10.98 16.59
C GLU A 41 15.74 10.70 18.08
N GLY A 42 16.06 9.49 18.56
CA GLY A 42 15.82 9.10 19.96
C GLY A 42 14.33 9.05 20.34
N LYS A 43 13.41 8.93 19.38
CA LYS A 43 11.97 8.93 19.63
C LYS A 43 11.43 7.51 19.84
N ASP A 44 10.57 7.35 20.85
CA ASP A 44 9.82 6.10 21.09
C ASP A 44 8.53 6.00 20.27
N ILE A 45 7.95 7.15 19.88
CA ILE A 45 6.74 7.21 19.07
C ILE A 45 6.65 8.57 18.38
N THR A 46 6.18 8.58 17.13
CA THR A 46 5.89 9.81 16.40
C THR A 46 4.86 9.55 15.29
N SER A 47 4.22 10.61 14.79
CA SER A 47 3.18 10.53 13.78
C SER A 47 3.56 11.31 12.53
N PHE A 48 3.18 10.79 11.36
CA PHE A 48 3.48 11.39 10.07
C PHE A 48 2.22 11.47 9.24
N LYS A 49 2.04 12.57 8.50
CA LYS A 49 1.01 12.69 7.48
C LYS A 49 1.61 12.41 6.11
N VAL A 50 1.11 11.36 5.46
CA VAL A 50 1.49 10.99 4.10
C VAL A 50 1.03 12.07 3.13
N PHE A 51 1.88 12.44 2.18
CA PHE A 51 1.52 13.39 1.13
C PHE A 51 1.88 12.89 -0.27
N GLN A 52 2.61 11.78 -0.38
CA GLN A 52 2.89 11.13 -1.65
C GLN A 52 3.16 9.65 -1.42
N VAL A 53 2.40 8.81 -2.10
CA VAL A 53 2.47 7.35 -2.00
C VAL A 53 3.25 6.75 -3.17
N PHE A 54 4.00 5.70 -2.87
CA PHE A 54 4.60 4.75 -3.80
C PHE A 54 4.19 3.32 -3.41
N ASP A 55 4.62 2.32 -4.19
CA ASP A 55 4.16 0.93 -4.02
C ASP A 55 4.40 0.36 -2.60
N GLU A 56 5.63 0.50 -2.08
CA GLU A 56 6.08 -0.08 -0.79
C GLU A 56 6.68 0.99 0.14
N CYS A 57 6.39 2.26 -0.13
CA CYS A 57 6.83 3.36 0.71
C CYS A 57 5.99 4.60 0.46
N ALA A 58 6.11 5.58 1.36
CA ALA A 58 5.48 6.88 1.16
C ALA A 58 6.35 8.00 1.70
N LEU A 59 6.32 9.14 1.01
CA LEU A 59 6.81 10.38 1.57
C LEU A 59 5.73 10.94 2.50
N ALA A 60 6.17 11.25 3.72
CA ALA A 60 5.31 11.74 4.78
C ALA A 60 6.01 12.85 5.56
N ARG A 61 5.22 13.70 6.20
CA ARG A 61 5.70 14.82 6.99
C ARG A 61 5.37 14.61 8.46
N GLU A 62 6.36 14.79 9.32
CA GLU A 62 6.21 14.59 10.76
C GLU A 62 5.31 15.65 11.40
N SER A 63 4.55 15.25 12.42
CA SER A 63 3.89 16.18 13.34
C SER A 63 4.93 16.96 14.15
N GLU A 64 4.76 18.28 14.26
CA GLU A 64 5.72 19.13 14.98
C GLU A 64 5.66 18.94 16.51
N ASN A 65 4.51 18.53 17.04
CA ASN A 65 4.30 18.27 18.47
C ASN A 65 3.26 17.15 18.67
N LYS A 66 3.35 16.40 19.79
CA LYS A 66 2.38 15.36 20.20
C LYS A 66 0.95 15.87 20.40
N TYR A 67 0.75 17.19 20.43
CA TYR A 67 -0.51 17.87 20.72
C TYR A 67 -1.00 18.79 19.58
N SER A 68 -0.35 18.78 18.43
CA SER A 68 -0.66 19.67 17.31
C SER A 68 -0.96 18.87 16.04
N ASP A 69 -2.12 19.12 15.44
CA ASP A 69 -2.51 18.56 14.12
C ASP A 69 -1.74 19.21 12.95
N SER A 70 -0.75 20.06 13.25
CA SER A 70 0.10 20.71 12.27
C SER A 70 1.26 19.80 11.85
N TYR A 71 1.19 19.32 10.59
CA TYR A 71 2.25 18.55 9.95
C TYR A 71 3.16 19.49 9.14
N TYR A 72 4.04 20.21 9.83
CA TYR A 72 5.12 21.03 9.22
C TYR A 72 6.53 20.51 9.57
N GLY A 73 6.63 19.37 10.25
CA GLY A 73 7.88 18.78 10.69
C GLY A 73 8.71 18.17 9.55
N LYS A 74 9.66 17.31 9.92
CA LYS A 74 10.60 16.72 8.96
C LYS A 74 9.89 15.84 7.95
N THR A 75 10.32 15.94 6.69
CA THR A 75 9.88 15.00 5.66
C THR A 75 10.72 13.73 5.76
N VAL A 76 10.07 12.59 5.68
CA VAL A 76 10.69 11.26 5.75
C VAL A 76 10.13 10.39 4.62
N LEU A 77 10.90 9.39 4.20
CA LEU A 77 10.36 8.25 3.44
C LEU A 77 10.07 7.12 4.45
N ILE A 78 8.81 6.73 4.57
CA ILE A 78 8.40 5.61 5.40
C ILE A 78 8.41 4.36 4.54
N LEU A 79 9.18 3.34 4.93
CA LEU A 79 9.08 2.01 4.33
C LEU A 79 7.89 1.27 4.94
N GLY A 80 7.11 0.65 4.07
CA GLY A 80 5.95 -0.11 4.47
C GLY A 80 4.88 -0.12 3.40
N ASP A 81 3.87 -0.92 3.68
CA ASP A 81 2.84 -1.22 2.73
C ASP A 81 1.57 -0.41 3.04
N LEU A 82 0.74 -0.18 2.02
CA LEU A 82 -0.62 0.35 2.19
C LEU A 82 -0.73 1.81 2.64
N PHE A 83 0.15 2.67 2.13
CA PHE A 83 -0.02 4.10 2.32
C PHE A 83 -1.11 4.68 1.40
N TYR A 84 -1.79 5.73 1.87
CA TYR A 84 -2.67 6.57 1.06
C TYR A 84 -2.40 8.05 1.38
N ASP A 85 -2.69 8.94 0.42
CA ASP A 85 -2.49 10.37 0.62
C ASP A 85 -3.29 10.88 1.82
N GLU A 86 -2.70 11.82 2.56
CA GLU A 86 -3.21 12.42 3.80
C GLU A 86 -3.34 11.45 5.00
N GLN A 87 -2.93 10.19 4.85
CA GLN A 87 -2.94 9.22 5.96
C GLN A 87 -2.05 9.68 7.11
N ILE A 88 -2.58 9.60 8.34
CA ILE A 88 -1.77 9.73 9.55
C ILE A 88 -1.22 8.36 9.94
N VAL A 89 0.10 8.22 9.91
CA VAL A 89 0.86 7.02 10.26
C VAL A 89 1.58 7.25 11.57
N THR A 90 1.20 6.54 12.62
CA THR A 90 1.91 6.56 13.90
C THR A 90 2.90 5.40 13.96
N ILE A 91 4.18 5.70 14.10
CA ILE A 91 5.27 4.72 14.19
C ILE A 91 5.76 4.64 15.62
N LYS A 92 5.77 3.43 16.19
CA LYS A 92 6.41 3.14 17.48
C LYS A 92 7.85 2.70 17.25
N ASN A 93 8.76 3.10 18.13
CA ASN A 93 10.19 2.83 18.06
C ASN A 93 10.74 3.00 16.63
N PRO A 94 10.54 4.17 16.00
CA PRO A 94 11.01 4.40 14.64
C PRO A 94 12.53 4.21 14.56
N ILE A 95 12.98 3.49 13.52
CA ILE A 95 14.41 3.34 13.21
C ILE A 95 14.72 3.99 11.87
N LEU A 96 15.85 4.68 11.84
CA LEU A 96 16.49 5.22 10.66
C LEU A 96 17.28 4.10 9.98
N VAL A 97 16.91 3.80 8.73
CA VAL A 97 17.53 2.71 7.95
C VAL A 97 18.34 3.21 6.77
N GLY A 98 18.22 4.49 6.41
CA GLY A 98 18.88 5.03 5.23
C GLY A 98 18.51 6.48 4.94
N ILE A 99 18.90 6.91 3.74
CA ILE A 99 18.47 8.17 3.14
C ILE A 99 17.92 7.91 1.74
N TYR A 100 16.92 8.68 1.36
CA TYR A 100 16.31 8.64 0.04
C TYR A 100 16.51 9.99 -0.64
N LYS A 101 16.97 9.95 -1.90
CA LYS A 101 17.20 11.13 -2.73
C LYS A 101 16.15 11.22 -3.83
N TYR A 102 15.55 12.39 -4.02
CA TYR A 102 14.60 12.65 -5.09
C TYR A 102 14.73 14.07 -5.62
N ASP A 103 14.36 14.29 -6.88
CA ASP A 103 14.29 15.61 -7.47
C ASP A 103 12.85 16.11 -7.44
N THR A 104 12.65 17.37 -7.06
CA THR A 104 11.33 18.00 -7.13
C THR A 104 11.03 18.43 -8.56
N ASN A 105 9.75 18.73 -8.84
CA ASN A 105 9.34 19.30 -10.13
C ASN A 105 10.07 20.61 -10.50
N GLY A 106 10.70 21.28 -9.53
CA GLY A 106 11.57 22.44 -9.77
C GLY A 106 13.03 22.10 -10.09
N GLY A 107 13.37 20.83 -10.30
CA GLY A 107 14.75 20.38 -10.54
C GLY A 107 15.66 20.45 -9.30
N ILE A 108 15.08 20.66 -8.11
CA ILE A 108 15.84 20.74 -6.87
C ILE A 108 15.95 19.35 -6.28
N SER A 109 17.18 18.88 -6.13
CA SER A 109 17.45 17.63 -5.45
C SER A 109 17.24 17.77 -3.93
N LYS A 110 16.50 16.83 -3.36
CA LYS A 110 16.19 16.72 -1.94
C LYS A 110 16.63 15.36 -1.41
N THR A 111 17.03 15.33 -0.14
CA THR A 111 17.41 14.12 0.57
C THR A 111 16.62 14.06 1.87
N VAL A 112 15.98 12.92 2.13
CA VAL A 112 15.16 12.70 3.33
C VAL A 112 15.58 11.40 4.04
N PRO A 113 15.42 11.30 5.37
CA PRO A 113 15.63 10.06 6.09
C PRO A 113 14.64 8.99 5.63
N VAL A 114 15.13 7.75 5.57
CA VAL A 114 14.29 6.56 5.36
C VAL A 114 14.09 5.89 6.70
N ILE A 115 12.82 5.72 7.09
CA ILE A 115 12.46 5.18 8.38
C ILE A 115 11.51 4.00 8.26
N LYS A 116 11.46 3.18 9.30
CA LYS A 116 10.44 2.17 9.50
C LYS A 116 10.22 1.93 10.99
N GLN A 117 9.14 1.24 11.34
CA GLN A 117 8.91 0.76 12.70
C GLN A 117 9.94 -0.32 13.07
N ASN A 118 10.55 -0.22 14.25
CA ASN A 118 11.33 -1.35 14.79
C ASN A 118 10.36 -2.46 15.22
N GLY A 119 10.46 -3.63 14.59
CA GLY A 119 9.57 -4.78 14.84
C GLY A 119 8.48 -5.04 13.79
N THR A 120 8.45 -4.35 12.64
CA THR A 120 7.71 -4.83 11.46
C THR A 120 8.52 -5.90 10.72
N HIS A 121 7.87 -7.00 10.38
CA HIS A 121 8.47 -8.15 9.68
C HIS A 121 9.14 -7.71 8.38
N GLU A 122 10.46 -7.59 8.40
CA GLU A 122 11.25 -7.77 7.18
C GLU A 122 11.06 -9.21 6.75
N ASN A 123 10.50 -9.43 5.55
CA ASN A 123 10.66 -10.70 4.86
C ASN A 123 12.15 -10.80 4.45
N LYS A 124 13.01 -11.14 5.42
CA LYS A 124 14.36 -11.61 5.11
C LYS A 124 14.20 -12.94 4.40
N LYS A 125 14.63 -12.97 3.14
CA LYS A 125 15.02 -14.20 2.45
C LYS A 125 16.15 -14.84 3.27
N SER A 126 15.80 -15.71 4.22
CA SER A 126 16.72 -16.44 5.07
C SER A 126 16.49 -17.94 4.90
N SER A 127 17.47 -18.57 4.26
CA SER A 127 17.62 -20.02 4.21
C SER A 127 17.95 -20.57 5.61
N SER A 128 17.34 -21.72 5.97
CA SER A 128 17.66 -22.63 7.09
C SER A 128 17.35 -22.12 8.53
N THR A 129 16.80 -22.85 9.50
CA THR A 129 16.36 -24.25 9.67
C THR A 129 15.38 -24.29 10.88
N ILE A 130 14.18 -24.85 10.67
CA ILE A 130 13.20 -25.52 11.58
C ILE A 130 13.13 -25.09 13.07
N SER A 131 12.00 -24.48 13.49
CA SER A 131 10.97 -25.07 14.40
C SER A 131 10.02 -23.99 14.96
N ASP A 132 8.83 -23.87 14.36
CA ASP A 132 7.51 -23.62 14.98
C ASP A 132 6.56 -22.88 14.02
N LYS A 133 5.38 -23.47 13.84
CA LYS A 133 4.46 -23.28 12.73
C LYS A 133 3.41 -22.21 13.08
N VAL A 134 3.57 -20.98 12.60
CA VAL A 134 2.46 -20.04 12.45
C VAL A 134 2.33 -19.71 10.96
N THR A 135 1.37 -20.39 10.33
CA THR A 135 1.05 -20.27 8.92
C THR A 135 -0.09 -19.25 8.78
N SER A 136 0.13 -18.13 8.09
CA SER A 136 -0.98 -17.34 7.53
C SER A 136 -1.71 -18.24 6.55
N GLN A 137 -2.90 -18.71 6.93
CA GLN A 137 -3.65 -19.69 6.14
C GLN A 137 -4.43 -18.97 5.06
N GLU A 138 -4.13 -19.28 3.80
CA GLU A 138 -4.99 -18.95 2.68
C GLU A 138 -6.31 -19.70 2.84
N GLN A 139 -7.39 -18.95 3.02
CA GLN A 139 -8.72 -19.50 3.23
C GLN A 139 -9.48 -19.45 1.92
N LYS A 140 -9.91 -20.63 1.44
CA LYS A 140 -10.66 -20.77 0.19
C LYS A 140 -12.15 -20.59 0.45
N ASN A 141 -12.84 -19.86 -0.43
CA ASN A 141 -14.29 -19.83 -0.42
C ASN A 141 -14.81 -21.19 -0.91
N LEU A 142 -15.64 -21.87 -0.11
CA LEU A 142 -16.13 -23.21 -0.44
C LEU A 142 -17.02 -23.25 -1.70
N ASN A 143 -17.52 -22.10 -2.15
CA ASN A 143 -18.44 -21.98 -3.30
C ASN A 143 -17.84 -21.25 -4.52
N SER A 144 -16.55 -20.88 -4.50
CA SER A 144 -15.86 -20.28 -5.65
C SER A 144 -14.35 -20.53 -5.59
N ASN A 145 -13.64 -20.37 -6.70
CA ASN A 145 -12.17 -20.47 -6.70
C ASN A 145 -11.47 -19.27 -6.03
N ASN A 146 -12.22 -18.34 -5.44
CA ASN A 146 -11.67 -17.15 -4.80
C ASN A 146 -11.13 -17.49 -3.40
N SER A 147 -10.10 -16.76 -2.97
CA SER A 147 -9.47 -16.94 -1.66
C SER A 147 -9.26 -15.62 -0.94
N TRP A 148 -8.97 -15.68 0.36
CA TRP A 148 -8.51 -14.53 1.13
C TRP A 148 -7.45 -14.94 2.15
N SER A 149 -6.64 -13.96 2.57
CA SER A 149 -5.66 -14.12 3.64
C SER A 149 -5.83 -12.97 4.63
N LEU A 150 -6.34 -13.28 5.83
CA LEU A 150 -6.57 -12.30 6.88
C LEU A 150 -6.57 -12.99 8.26
N ASP A 151 -5.50 -12.78 9.03
CA ASP A 151 -5.24 -13.52 10.26
C ASP A 151 -6.36 -13.38 11.30
N GLY A 152 -6.88 -14.53 11.75
CA GLY A 152 -7.91 -14.60 12.79
C GLY A 152 -9.29 -14.11 12.37
N ARG A 153 -9.52 -13.89 11.06
CA ARG A 153 -10.82 -13.48 10.53
C ARG A 153 -11.39 -14.47 9.54
N THR A 154 -12.71 -14.56 9.55
CA THR A 154 -13.56 -15.34 8.66
C THR A 154 -14.57 -14.42 8.00
N ILE A 155 -14.96 -14.71 6.76
CA ILE A 155 -16.01 -13.95 6.08
C ILE A 155 -17.35 -14.17 6.79
N ARG A 156 -18.07 -13.06 7.04
CA ARG A 156 -19.44 -13.08 7.55
C ARG A 156 -20.40 -13.09 6.37
N GLY A 157 -21.01 -14.25 6.11
CA GLY A 157 -21.90 -14.45 4.97
C GLY A 157 -21.14 -14.89 3.73
N THR A 158 -21.42 -14.28 2.58
CA THR A 158 -20.77 -14.59 1.31
C THR A 158 -19.72 -13.54 0.94
N MET A 159 -18.59 -14.00 0.44
CA MET A 159 -17.62 -13.14 -0.24
C MET A 159 -18.30 -12.48 -1.43
N ALA A 160 -18.26 -11.14 -1.51
CA ALA A 160 -18.82 -10.45 -2.65
C ALA A 160 -17.94 -10.72 -3.87
N THR A 161 -18.57 -10.98 -5.02
CA THR A 161 -17.88 -11.28 -6.27
C THR A 161 -17.90 -10.07 -7.21
N PRO A 162 -16.84 -9.86 -8.01
CA PRO A 162 -16.84 -8.83 -9.03
C PRO A 162 -17.94 -9.12 -10.05
N THR A 163 -18.70 -8.11 -10.47
CA THR A 163 -19.65 -8.25 -11.58
C THR A 163 -19.01 -7.70 -12.84
N TYR A 164 -18.86 -8.52 -13.87
CA TYR A 164 -18.25 -8.14 -15.13
C TYR A 164 -18.88 -8.91 -16.29
N LYS A 165 -18.79 -8.35 -17.49
CA LYS A 165 -19.30 -8.95 -18.74
C LYS A 165 -18.19 -9.35 -19.72
N ASP A 166 -16.96 -8.92 -19.43
CA ASP A 166 -15.81 -9.16 -20.28
C ASP A 166 -15.34 -10.62 -20.12
N GLN A 167 -15.00 -11.27 -21.23
CA GLN A 167 -14.43 -12.63 -21.22
C GLN A 167 -12.91 -12.55 -21.06
N GLU A 168 -12.46 -12.00 -19.94
CA GLU A 168 -11.04 -12.02 -19.56
C GLU A 168 -10.87 -12.98 -18.37
N GLU A 169 -10.06 -14.01 -18.59
CA GLU A 169 -9.65 -14.96 -17.56
C GLU A 169 -8.37 -14.49 -16.88
N GLY A 170 -8.20 -14.83 -15.60
CA GLY A 170 -6.97 -14.56 -14.86
C GLY A 170 -7.20 -14.19 -13.40
N THR A 171 -6.10 -13.82 -12.74
CA THR A 171 -6.09 -13.52 -11.31
C THR A 171 -6.18 -12.02 -11.05
N ILE A 172 -7.04 -11.61 -10.12
CA ILE A 172 -6.99 -10.27 -9.51
C ILE A 172 -6.77 -10.42 -8.01
N VAL A 173 -5.62 -9.95 -7.54
CA VAL A 173 -5.31 -9.87 -6.11
C VAL A 173 -5.63 -8.46 -5.62
N VAL A 174 -6.55 -8.37 -4.67
CA VAL A 174 -6.95 -7.13 -4.02
C VAL A 174 -6.42 -7.13 -2.60
N ARG A 175 -5.57 -6.16 -2.28
CA ARG A 175 -5.15 -5.91 -0.90
C ARG A 175 -6.25 -5.15 -0.18
N ILE A 176 -6.55 -5.51 1.06
CA ILE A 176 -7.65 -4.96 1.85
C ILE A 176 -7.19 -4.50 3.24
N MET A 177 -7.90 -3.52 3.78
CA MET A 177 -7.80 -3.11 5.18
C MET A 177 -9.16 -3.25 5.85
N VAL A 178 -9.21 -3.95 6.97
CA VAL A 178 -10.45 -4.30 7.68
C VAL A 178 -10.45 -3.68 9.07
N ASN A 179 -11.51 -2.95 9.42
CA ASN A 179 -11.66 -2.34 10.74
C ASN A 179 -12.05 -3.38 11.82
N GLU A 180 -12.07 -2.99 13.09
CA GLU A 180 -12.45 -3.87 14.21
C GLU A 180 -13.82 -4.55 14.03
N ASN A 181 -14.78 -3.86 13.39
CA ASN A 181 -16.13 -4.35 13.13
C ASN A 181 -16.22 -5.39 11.99
N GLY A 182 -15.15 -5.57 11.22
CA GLY A 182 -15.14 -6.48 10.07
C GLY A 182 -15.50 -5.83 8.74
N ASP A 183 -15.55 -4.51 8.67
CA ASP A 183 -15.76 -3.79 7.41
C ASP A 183 -14.43 -3.59 6.69
N VAL A 184 -14.41 -3.91 5.40
CA VAL A 184 -13.32 -3.52 4.50
C VAL A 184 -13.40 -2.00 4.27
N ILE A 185 -12.51 -1.26 4.92
CA ILE A 185 -12.44 0.20 4.87
C ILE A 185 -11.52 0.71 3.77
N ASN A 186 -10.62 -0.14 3.26
CA ASN A 186 -9.79 0.19 2.10
C ASN A 186 -9.55 -1.06 1.23
N ALA A 187 -9.42 -0.87 -0.08
CA ALA A 187 -9.14 -1.92 -1.04
C ALA A 187 -8.43 -1.36 -2.28
N ASN A 188 -7.34 -2.01 -2.72
CA ASN A 188 -6.57 -1.64 -3.91
C ASN A 188 -6.00 -2.89 -4.61
N ILE A 189 -5.66 -2.75 -5.89
CA ILE A 189 -4.97 -3.82 -6.65
C ILE A 189 -3.59 -4.05 -6.06
N ALA A 190 -3.21 -5.32 -5.95
CA ALA A 190 -1.96 -5.78 -5.39
C ALA A 190 -1.12 -6.54 -6.43
N PRO A 191 0.19 -6.72 -6.17
CA PRO A 191 1.03 -7.65 -6.93
C PRO A 191 0.42 -9.06 -7.00
N GLY A 192 0.64 -9.75 -8.12
CA GLY A 192 -0.01 -11.04 -8.42
C GLY A 192 -1.33 -10.92 -9.19
N THR A 193 -1.72 -9.71 -9.59
CA THR A 193 -2.82 -9.47 -10.53
C THR A 193 -2.31 -9.62 -11.97
N ASP A 194 -2.90 -10.52 -12.74
CA ASP A 194 -2.53 -10.83 -14.13
C ASP A 194 -3.33 -9.98 -15.14
N ILE A 195 -4.49 -9.50 -14.72
CA ILE A 195 -5.44 -8.77 -15.56
C ILE A 195 -5.05 -7.30 -15.60
N THR A 196 -5.05 -6.67 -16.78
CA THR A 196 -4.72 -5.23 -16.94
C THR A 196 -5.96 -4.34 -17.08
N SER A 197 -7.14 -4.92 -17.29
CA SER A 197 -8.40 -4.20 -17.44
C SER A 197 -8.77 -3.43 -16.16
N LYS A 198 -8.80 -2.10 -16.30
CA LYS A 198 -9.22 -1.19 -15.22
C LYS A 198 -10.68 -1.39 -14.81
N HIS A 199 -11.54 -1.83 -15.74
CA HIS A 199 -12.94 -2.12 -15.41
C HIS A 199 -13.02 -3.29 -14.42
N LEU A 200 -12.27 -4.37 -14.70
CA LEU A 200 -12.19 -5.54 -13.83
C LEU A 200 -11.53 -5.22 -12.49
N HIS A 201 -10.48 -4.40 -12.47
CA HIS A 201 -9.89 -3.90 -11.24
C HIS A 201 -10.89 -3.18 -10.36
N ASN A 202 -11.66 -2.25 -10.92
CA ASN A 202 -12.67 -1.51 -10.18
C ASN A 202 -13.80 -2.42 -9.68
N ALA A 203 -14.24 -3.39 -10.50
CA ALA A 203 -15.22 -4.37 -10.09
C ALA A 203 -14.73 -5.21 -8.89
N ALA A 204 -13.46 -5.65 -8.92
CA ALA A 204 -12.83 -6.41 -7.86
C ALA A 204 -12.64 -5.59 -6.58
N ILE A 205 -12.21 -4.33 -6.69
CA ILE A 205 -12.10 -3.40 -5.55
C ILE A 205 -13.48 -3.18 -4.91
N ASN A 206 -14.52 -2.97 -5.72
CA ASN A 206 -15.88 -2.75 -5.23
C ASN A 206 -16.43 -4.01 -4.54
N ALA A 207 -16.16 -5.19 -5.09
CA ALA A 207 -16.51 -6.46 -4.46
C ALA A 207 -15.76 -6.64 -3.13
N ALA A 208 -14.46 -6.33 -3.09
CA ALA A 208 -13.68 -6.41 -1.85
C ALA A 208 -14.26 -5.50 -0.76
N LYS A 209 -14.60 -4.25 -1.08
CA LYS A 209 -15.24 -3.30 -0.14
C LYS A 209 -16.60 -3.76 0.38
N LYS A 210 -17.33 -4.57 -0.39
CA LYS A 210 -18.62 -5.15 0.01
C LYS A 210 -18.46 -6.39 0.88
N THR A 211 -17.32 -7.05 0.84
CA THR A 211 -17.06 -8.24 1.66
C THR A 211 -16.97 -7.84 3.14
N LYS A 212 -17.61 -8.64 4.00
CA LYS A 212 -17.66 -8.43 5.44
C LYS A 212 -16.96 -9.58 6.16
N PHE A 213 -16.21 -9.26 7.19
CA PHE A 213 -15.54 -10.22 8.06
C PHE A 213 -16.19 -10.23 9.44
N ASN A 214 -15.88 -11.22 10.26
CA ASN A 214 -16.22 -11.18 11.68
C ASN A 214 -15.50 -10.02 12.38
N ALA A 215 -16.13 -9.49 13.42
CA ALA A 215 -15.51 -8.52 14.31
C ALA A 215 -14.44 -9.19 15.19
N ILE A 216 -13.44 -8.41 15.59
CA ILE A 216 -12.43 -8.82 16.56
C ILE A 216 -12.36 -7.78 17.69
N SER A 217 -11.88 -8.19 18.86
CA SER A 217 -11.81 -7.32 20.04
C SER A 217 -10.69 -6.28 20.00
N THR A 218 -9.74 -6.39 19.07
CA THR A 218 -8.63 -5.45 18.96
C THR A 218 -9.05 -4.20 18.20
N LYS A 219 -8.78 -3.01 18.75
CA LYS A 219 -9.04 -1.71 18.09
C LYS A 219 -8.10 -1.36 16.92
N LYS A 220 -7.46 -2.37 16.33
CA LYS A 220 -6.49 -2.19 15.25
C LYS A 220 -7.10 -2.68 13.94
N ASN A 221 -6.89 -1.89 12.89
CA ASN A 221 -7.19 -2.34 11.54
C ASN A 221 -6.23 -3.45 11.14
N GLN A 222 -6.71 -4.45 10.42
CA GLN A 222 -5.91 -5.55 9.91
C GLN A 222 -5.81 -5.49 8.40
N SER A 223 -4.60 -5.74 7.90
CA SER A 223 -4.32 -5.84 6.47
C SER A 223 -4.39 -7.29 6.03
N GLY A 224 -4.87 -7.51 4.82
CA GLY A 224 -4.91 -8.83 4.20
C GLY A 224 -5.10 -8.74 2.69
N THR A 225 -5.39 -9.87 2.07
CA THR A 225 -5.69 -9.95 0.64
C THR A 225 -6.98 -10.72 0.39
N ILE A 226 -7.60 -10.40 -0.74
CA ILE A 226 -8.67 -11.13 -1.37
C ILE A 226 -8.20 -11.43 -2.80
N THR A 227 -8.25 -12.69 -3.21
CA THR A 227 -7.90 -13.13 -4.56
C THR A 227 -9.18 -13.54 -5.29
N TYR A 228 -9.41 -12.92 -6.45
CA TYR A 228 -10.47 -13.28 -7.38
C TYR A 228 -9.86 -14.02 -8.58
N ASN A 229 -10.33 -15.23 -8.83
CA ASN A 229 -9.97 -16.01 -10.02
C ASN A 229 -11.13 -15.92 -11.00
N LEU A 230 -10.88 -15.24 -12.13
CA LEU A 230 -11.86 -15.04 -13.19
C LEU A 230 -11.67 -16.16 -14.22
N ASN A 231 -12.73 -16.93 -14.46
CA ASN A 231 -12.80 -18.05 -15.40
C ASN A 231 -14.05 -17.92 -16.28
#